data_AF-A0A0P0NHN8-F1
#
_entry.id   AF-A0A0P0NHN8-F1
#
_cell.length_a   1.000
_cell.length_b   1.000
_cell.length_c   1.000
_cell.angle_alpha   90.00
_cell.angle_beta   90.00
_cell.angle_gamma   90.00
#
_symmetry.space_group_name_H-M   'P 1'
#
loop_
_entity.id
_entity.type
_entity.pdbx_description
1 polymer ?
#
loop_
_entity_poly.entity_id
_entity_poly.type
_entity_poly.pdbx_seq_one_letter_code
_entity_poly.pdbx_strand_id
1 'polypeptide(L)'
;MSLIALDYFYTLIHLLIIGFNLFAWAFPTTRRLHLYGVAITLGCWLILGIWYGIGYCPVTDWQWQVKEQLGEQNLPNSFVKYYADKLTCSNINPEIIDGLTLGSFLISISISLYLNFFRKNTK
;
A
#
# COMPACT_ATOMS: atom_id res chain seq x y z
N MET A 1 5.77 -7.87 24.22
CA MET A 1 4.57 -7.15 23.74
C MET A 1 3.55 -8.19 23.31
N SER A 2 2.25 -7.96 23.49
CA SER A 2 1.23 -8.88 22.97
C SER A 2 1.31 -8.93 21.44
N LEU A 3 1.38 -10.12 20.84
CA LEU A 3 1.41 -10.31 19.38
C LEU A 3 0.22 -9.62 18.69
N ILE A 4 -0.92 -9.58 19.37
CA ILE A 4 -2.13 -8.89 18.91
C ILE A 4 -1.89 -7.37 18.77
N ALA A 5 -1.21 -6.76 19.74
CA ALA A 5 -0.90 -5.33 19.65
C ALA A 5 0.03 -5.02 18.46
N LEU A 6 0.92 -5.96 18.13
CA LEU A 6 1.84 -5.83 17.01
C LEU A 6 1.13 -5.98 15.65
N ASP A 7 0.15 -6.88 15.55
CA ASP A 7 -0.72 -7.01 14.36
C ASP A 7 -1.52 -5.73 14.09
N TYR A 8 -2.14 -5.14 15.12
CA TYR A 8 -2.82 -3.85 15.00
C TYR A 8 -1.87 -2.72 14.63
N PHE A 9 -0.66 -2.71 15.20
CA PHE A 9 0.36 -1.72 14.89
C PHE A 9 0.78 -1.78 13.41
N TYR A 10 1.06 -2.96 12.88
CA TYR A 10 1.40 -3.12 11.47
C TYR A 10 0.23 -2.78 10.54
N THR A 11 -0.99 -3.20 10.90
CA THR A 11 -2.21 -2.82 10.17
C THR A 11 -2.35 -1.30 10.08
N LEU A 12 -2.15 -0.59 11.20
CA LEU A 12 -2.24 0.86 11.24
C LEU A 12 -1.15 1.51 10.37
N ILE A 13 0.10 1.05 10.47
CA ILE A 13 1.19 1.55 9.62
C ILE A 13 0.86 1.33 8.15
N HIS A 14 0.37 0.15 7.79
CA HIS A 14 0.04 -0.18 6.41
C HIS A 14 -1.08 0.72 5.87
N LEU A 15 -2.14 0.94 6.66
CA LEU A 15 -3.22 1.87 6.33
C LEU A 15 -2.72 3.31 6.21
N LEU A 16 -1.80 3.74 7.07
CA LEU A 16 -1.19 5.07 6.97
C LEU A 16 -0.36 5.22 5.70
N ILE A 17 0.40 4.19 5.28
CA ILE A 17 1.16 4.20 4.02
C ILE A 17 0.21 4.28 2.82
N ILE A 18 -0.84 3.45 2.79
CA ILE A 18 -1.85 3.47 1.73
C ILE A 18 -2.56 4.84 1.69
N GLY A 19 -3.02 5.34 2.83
CA GLY A 19 -3.69 6.63 2.94
C GLY A 19 -2.78 7.79 2.56
N PHE A 20 -1.50 7.74 2.93
CA PHE A 20 -0.51 8.72 2.51
C PHE A 20 -0.33 8.70 0.98
N ASN A 21 -0.14 7.53 0.38
CA ASN A 21 -0.01 7.39 -1.07
C ASN A 21 -1.30 7.74 -1.83
N LEU A 22 -2.49 7.65 -1.23
CA LEU A 22 -3.76 7.97 -1.89
C LEU A 22 -4.22 9.41 -1.69
N PHE A 23 -3.86 10.07 -0.59
CA PHE A 23 -4.43 11.38 -0.24
C PHE A 23 -3.38 12.47 -0.02
N ALA A 24 -2.09 12.15 0.21
CA ALA A 24 -1.10 13.17 0.54
C ALA A 24 -0.76 14.11 -0.64
N TRP A 25 -1.19 13.80 -1.87
CA TRP A 25 -1.11 14.73 -3.01
C TRP A 25 -2.08 15.92 -2.90
N ALA A 26 -3.19 15.78 -2.16
CA ALA A 26 -4.20 16.82 -2.04
C ALA A 26 -3.65 18.05 -1.30
N PHE A 27 -2.81 17.84 -0.29
CA PHE A 27 -2.24 18.92 0.52
C PHE A 27 -0.97 19.50 -0.12
N PRO A 28 -0.92 20.82 -0.39
CA PRO A 28 0.21 21.45 -1.07
C PRO A 28 1.54 21.30 -0.31
N THR A 29 1.51 21.30 1.02
CA THR A 29 2.71 21.14 1.87
C THR A 29 3.32 19.73 1.77
N THR A 30 2.50 18.69 1.63
CA THR A 30 2.98 17.29 1.58
C THR A 30 3.22 16.79 0.16
N ARG A 31 2.92 17.55 -0.90
CA ARG A 31 3.14 17.12 -2.30
C ARG A 31 4.56 16.62 -2.58
N ARG A 32 5.58 17.31 -2.06
CA ARG A 32 6.98 16.87 -2.25
C ARG A 32 7.28 15.59 -1.48
N LEU A 33 6.77 15.46 -0.25
CA LEU A 33 6.89 14.24 0.55
C LEU A 33 6.14 13.06 -0.08
N HIS A 34 4.97 13.32 -0.66
CA HIS A 34 4.19 12.34 -1.39
C HIS A 34 5.00 11.77 -2.56
N LEU A 35 5.69 12.61 -3.34
CA LEU A 35 6.55 12.14 -4.43
C LEU A 35 7.66 11.20 -3.93
N TYR A 36 8.30 11.51 -2.80
CA TYR A 36 9.29 10.61 -2.19
C TYR A 36 8.66 9.30 -1.71
N GLY A 37 7.52 9.37 -1.02
CA GLY A 37 6.80 8.18 -0.52
C GLY A 37 6.33 7.26 -1.65
N VAL A 38 5.78 7.85 -2.71
CA VAL A 38 5.41 7.15 -3.94
C VAL A 38 6.64 6.54 -4.60
N ALA A 39 7.75 7.27 -4.72
CA ALA A 39 8.98 6.75 -5.34
C ALA A 39 9.54 5.55 -4.57
N ILE A 40 9.52 5.61 -3.23
CA ILE A 40 9.92 4.49 -2.38
C ILE A 40 8.97 3.31 -2.56
N THR A 41 7.66 3.55 -2.54
CA THR A 41 6.64 2.50 -2.72
C THR A 41 6.77 1.84 -4.08
N LEU A 42 6.93 2.64 -5.15
CA LEU A 42 7.16 2.18 -6.50
C LEU A 42 8.48 1.40 -6.59
N GLY A 43 9.54 1.86 -5.94
CA GLY A 43 10.82 1.15 -5.84
C GLY A 43 10.65 -0.22 -5.17
N CYS A 44 9.93 -0.29 -4.05
CA CYS A 44 9.58 -1.56 -3.41
C CYS A 44 8.80 -2.47 -4.35
N TRP A 45 7.82 -1.95 -5.09
CA TRP A 45 7.04 -2.78 -6.01
C TRP A 45 7.84 -3.21 -7.24
N LEU A 46 8.73 -2.37 -7.78
CA LEU A 46 9.55 -2.72 -8.94
C LEU A 46 10.67 -3.68 -8.58
N ILE A 47 11.26 -3.55 -7.38
CA ILE A 47 12.37 -4.41 -6.95
C ILE A 47 11.83 -5.70 -6.34
N LEU A 48 10.94 -5.58 -5.34
CA LEU A 48 10.41 -6.72 -4.58
C LEU A 48 9.19 -7.34 -5.26
N GLY A 49 8.40 -6.56 -6.00
CA GLY A 49 7.23 -7.11 -6.70
C GLY A 49 7.56 -8.02 -7.88
N ILE A 50 8.81 -8.02 -8.38
CA ILE A 50 9.29 -9.06 -9.31
C ILE A 50 9.27 -10.46 -8.65
N TRP A 51 9.49 -10.52 -7.34
CA TRP A 51 9.58 -11.76 -6.57
C TRP A 51 8.27 -12.10 -5.85
N TYR A 52 7.62 -11.08 -5.28
CA TYR A 52 6.49 -11.25 -4.37
C TYR A 52 5.13 -10.82 -4.96
N GLY A 53 5.12 -10.18 -6.13
CA GLY A 53 3.91 -9.68 -6.80
C GLY A 53 3.71 -8.17 -6.73
N ILE A 54 2.85 -7.65 -7.61
CA ILE A 54 2.51 -6.23 -7.67
C ILE A 54 1.67 -5.89 -6.43
N GLY A 55 1.98 -4.80 -5.72
CA GLY A 55 1.28 -4.50 -4.47
C GLY A 55 2.03 -4.89 -3.20
N TYR A 56 3.16 -5.58 -3.33
CA TYR A 56 3.92 -6.06 -2.19
C TYR A 56 4.55 -4.92 -1.36
N CYS A 57 4.46 -5.04 -0.03
CA CYS A 57 5.05 -4.13 0.93
C CYS A 57 5.83 -4.93 1.97
N PRO A 58 7.06 -4.55 2.34
CA PRO A 58 7.84 -5.27 3.37
C PRO A 58 7.14 -5.27 4.74
N VAL A 59 6.28 -4.29 5.01
CA VAL A 59 5.46 -4.25 6.24
C VAL A 59 4.47 -5.42 6.30
N THR A 60 3.98 -5.90 5.15
CA THR A 60 3.11 -7.08 5.07
C THR A 60 3.84 -8.33 5.55
N ASP A 61 5.11 -8.51 5.17
CA ASP A 61 5.88 -9.68 5.61
C ASP A 61 6.11 -9.68 7.11
N TRP A 62 6.42 -8.52 7.70
CA TRP A 62 6.52 -8.42 9.15
C TRP A 62 5.19 -8.69 9.83
N GLN A 63 4.08 -8.22 9.25
CA GLN A 63 2.75 -8.53 9.76
C GLN A 63 2.46 -10.03 9.66
N TRP A 64 2.85 -10.69 8.58
CA TRP A 64 2.59 -12.12 8.37
C TRP A 64 3.37 -12.97 9.33
N GLN A 65 4.63 -12.63 9.63
CA GLN A 65 5.38 -13.30 10.69
C GLN A 65 4.67 -13.23 12.04
N VAL A 66 4.05 -12.11 12.37
CA VAL A 66 3.24 -11.98 13.60
C VAL A 66 1.97 -12.82 13.52
N LYS A 67 1.27 -12.82 12.37
CA LYS A 67 0.04 -13.59 12.18
C LYS A 67 0.29 -15.10 12.18
N GLU A 68 1.38 -15.57 11.60
CA GLU A 68 1.82 -16.96 11.67
C GLU A 68 2.09 -17.38 13.13
N GLN A 69 2.73 -16.52 13.93
CA GLN A 69 2.91 -16.75 15.37
C GLN A 69 1.59 -16.75 16.16
N LEU A 70 0.56 -16.05 15.66
CA LEU A 70 -0.81 -16.09 16.18
C LEU A 70 -1.59 -17.32 15.70
N GLY A 71 -1.03 -18.13 14.81
CA GLY A 71 -1.64 -19.36 14.29
C GLY A 71 -2.48 -19.17 13.02
N GLU A 72 -2.47 -17.99 12.38
CA GLU A 72 -3.07 -17.82 11.05
C GLU A 72 -2.15 -18.44 9.98
N GLN A 73 -2.73 -19.27 9.11
CA GLN A 73 -2.02 -19.92 7.99
C GLN A 73 -2.72 -19.63 6.66
N ASN A 74 -2.02 -19.80 5.54
CA ASN A 74 -2.49 -19.47 4.18
C ASN A 74 -2.73 -17.96 3.96
N LEU A 75 -1.83 -17.13 4.48
CA LEU A 75 -1.86 -15.69 4.28
C LEU A 75 -1.49 -15.33 2.83
N PRO A 76 -2.26 -14.48 2.14
CA PRO A 76 -1.95 -14.08 0.77
C PRO A 76 -0.79 -13.07 0.75
N ASN A 77 -0.01 -13.02 -0.33
CA ASN A 77 1.13 -12.08 -0.45
C ASN A 77 0.74 -10.59 -0.39
N SER A 78 -0.52 -10.26 -0.70
CA SER A 78 -1.02 -8.88 -0.72
C SER A 78 -1.89 -8.59 0.50
N PHE A 79 -1.55 -7.54 1.25
CA PHE A 79 -2.36 -7.04 2.38
C PHE A 79 -3.77 -6.66 1.94
N VAL A 80 -3.89 -6.02 0.77
CA VAL A 80 -5.18 -5.62 0.21
C VAL A 80 -6.02 -6.86 -0.10
N LYS A 81 -5.41 -7.93 -0.65
CA LYS A 81 -6.09 -9.20 -0.87
C LYS A 81 -6.55 -9.82 0.45
N TYR A 82 -5.70 -9.87 1.47
CA TYR A 82 -6.08 -10.42 2.78
C TYR A 82 -7.33 -9.73 3.34
N TYR A 83 -7.36 -8.39 3.35
CA TYR A 83 -8.52 -7.64 3.85
C TYR A 83 -9.72 -7.72 2.91
N ALA A 84 -9.51 -7.73 1.59
CA ALA A 84 -10.58 -7.90 0.62
C ALA A 84 -11.26 -9.27 0.77
N ASP A 85 -10.48 -10.36 0.84
CA ASP A 85 -11.01 -11.70 1.04
C ASP A 85 -11.74 -11.81 2.39
N LYS A 86 -11.20 -11.18 3.44
CA LYS A 86 -11.81 -11.15 4.78
C LYS A 86 -13.12 -10.36 4.84
N LEU A 87 -13.23 -9.25 4.11
CA LEU A 87 -14.43 -8.42 4.05
C LEU A 87 -15.51 -9.02 3.16
N THR A 88 -15.12 -9.64 2.05
CA THR A 88 -16.03 -10.18 1.04
C THR A 88 -16.36 -11.65 1.27
N CYS A 89 -15.70 -12.30 2.24
CA CYS A 89 -15.76 -13.74 2.51
C CYS A 89 -15.59 -14.60 1.24
N SER A 90 -14.83 -14.10 0.27
CA SER A 90 -14.68 -14.67 -1.08
C SER A 90 -13.21 -14.65 -1.47
N ASN A 91 -12.71 -15.71 -2.11
CA ASN A 91 -11.33 -15.75 -2.60
C ASN A 91 -11.22 -14.97 -3.92
N ILE A 92 -11.02 -13.67 -3.82
CA ILE A 92 -10.91 -12.79 -4.99
C ILE A 92 -9.59 -13.12 -5.70
N ASN A 93 -9.62 -13.15 -7.03
CA ASN A 93 -8.41 -13.39 -7.81
C ASN A 93 -7.34 -12.33 -7.45
N PRO A 94 -6.13 -12.74 -6.99
CA PRO A 94 -5.06 -11.81 -6.65
C PRO A 94 -4.76 -10.80 -7.77
N GLU A 95 -4.81 -11.24 -9.03
CA GLU A 95 -4.51 -10.37 -10.18
C GLU A 95 -5.45 -9.17 -10.29
N ILE A 96 -6.72 -9.33 -9.90
CA ILE A 96 -7.71 -8.25 -9.92
C ILE A 96 -7.38 -7.23 -8.82
N ILE A 97 -7.06 -7.71 -7.62
CA ILE A 97 -6.70 -6.85 -6.48
C ILE A 97 -5.41 -6.10 -6.78
N ASP A 98 -4.41 -6.79 -7.33
CA ASP A 98 -3.11 -6.20 -7.66
C ASP A 98 -3.26 -5.18 -8.79
N GLY A 99 -4.08 -5.48 -9.81
CA GLY A 99 -4.42 -4.53 -10.87
C GLY A 99 -5.15 -3.28 -10.35
N LEU A 100 -6.09 -3.44 -9.43
CA LEU A 100 -6.80 -2.31 -8.80
C LEU A 100 -5.87 -1.47 -7.92
N THR A 101 -5.01 -2.13 -7.14
CA THR A 101 -4.02 -1.45 -6.28
C THR A 101 -3.02 -0.67 -7.14
N LEU A 102 -2.55 -1.25 -8.24
CA LEU A 102 -1.68 -0.57 -9.20
C LEU A 102 -2.39 0.59 -9.90
N GLY A 103 -3.62 0.38 -10.37
CA GLY A 103 -4.41 1.40 -11.03
C GLY A 103 -4.67 2.61 -10.13
N SER A 104 -5.12 2.38 -8.90
CA SER A 104 -5.36 3.46 -7.92
C SER A 104 -4.07 4.20 -7.56
N PHE A 105 -2.95 3.47 -7.42
CA PHE A 105 -1.64 4.06 -7.20
C PHE A 105 -1.21 4.95 -8.37
N LEU A 106 -1.22 4.44 -9.61
CA LEU A 106 -0.87 5.20 -10.82
C LEU A 106 -1.73 6.46 -11.01
N ILE A 107 -3.03 6.37 -10.71
CA ILE A 107 -3.93 7.54 -10.72
C ILE A 107 -3.45 8.59 -9.70
N SER A 108 -3.14 8.17 -8.47
CA SER A 108 -2.61 9.08 -7.44
C SER A 108 -1.31 9.77 -7.87
N ILE A 109 -0.38 9.04 -8.49
CA ILE A 109 0.86 9.60 -9.04
C ILE A 109 0.55 10.63 -10.13
N SER A 110 -0.33 10.26 -11.08
CA SER A 110 -0.68 11.10 -12.22
C SER A 110 -1.31 12.43 -11.75
N ILE A 111 -2.22 12.36 -10.78
CA ILE A 111 -2.83 13.55 -10.17
C ILE A 111 -1.79 14.38 -9.42
N SER A 112 -0.90 13.72 -8.65
CA SER A 112 0.17 14.41 -7.91
C SER A 112 1.13 15.16 -8.84
N LEU A 113 1.56 14.53 -9.93
CA LEU A 113 2.39 15.15 -10.97
C LEU A 113 1.65 16.31 -11.63
N TYR A 114 0.39 16.11 -12.01
CA TYR A 114 -0.42 17.17 -12.61
C TYR A 114 -0.51 18.40 -11.68
N LEU A 115 -0.86 18.20 -10.41
CA LEU A 115 -0.99 19.30 -9.44
C LEU A 115 0.34 19.95 -9.06
N ASN A 116 1.47 19.25 -9.18
CA ASN A 116 2.79 19.79 -8.87
C ASN A 116 3.40 20.56 -10.04
N PHE A 117 3.19 20.08 -11.28
CA PHE A 117 3.77 20.68 -12.48
C PHE A 117 2.83 21.66 -13.20
N PHE A 118 1.54 21.36 -13.34
CA PHE A 118 0.60 22.22 -14.08
C PHE A 118 -0.03 23.32 -13.22
N ARG A 119 -0.15 23.14 -11.90
CA ARG A 119 -0.69 24.20 -11.01
C ARG A 119 0.36 25.26 -10.61
N LYS A 120 1.57 25.21 -11.20
CA LYS A 120 2.67 26.15 -10.93
C LYS A 120 2.65 27.39 -11.85
N ASN A 121 1.46 27.91 -12.17
CA ASN A 121 1.30 29.13 -12.97
C ASN A 121 0.28 30.13 -12.38
N THR A 122 0.19 30.20 -11.05
CA THR A 122 -0.50 31.30 -10.36
C THR A 122 0.31 31.73 -9.14
N LYS A 123 1.46 32.36 -9.40
CA LYS A 123 2.01 33.43 -8.58
C LYS A 123 2.80 34.37 -9.48
#